data_AF-A0A7C1A384-F1
#
_entry.id   AF-A0A7C1A384-F1
#
_cell.length_a   1.000
_cell.length_b   1.000
_cell.length_c   1.000
_cell.angle_alpha   90.00
_cell.angle_beta   90.00
_cell.angle_gamma   90.00
#
_symmetry.space_group_name_H-M   'P 1'
#
loop_
_entity.id
_entity.type
_entity.pdbx_description
1 polymer ?
#
loop_
_entity_poly.entity_id
_entity_poly.type
_entity_poly.pdbx_seq_one_letter_code
_entity_poly.pdbx_strand_id
1 'polypeptide(L)'
;LLLWGFNLKFDFSQVLITQIIFYFILPFMPTPGGSGTAEVGFATLFSFFIPYHLLGLFVVVWRFIVFYFNLFIGAFILLWEIKKLKIK
;
A
#
# COMPACT_ATOMS: atom_id res chain seq x y z
N LEU A 1 3.32 -0.19 11.53
CA LEU A 1 4.18 1.00 11.37
C LEU A 1 3.34 2.27 11.20
N LEU A 2 2.52 2.40 10.15
CA LEU A 2 1.70 3.61 9.95
C LEU A 2 0.72 3.88 11.12
N LEU A 3 0.05 2.85 11.63
CA LEU A 3 -0.88 2.99 12.76
C LEU A 3 -0.21 3.48 14.07
N TRP A 4 1.06 3.12 14.30
CA TRP A 4 1.84 3.69 15.40
C TRP A 4 2.17 5.16 15.17
N GLY A 5 2.40 5.57 13.91
CA GLY A 5 2.59 6.98 13.55
C GLY A 5 1.34 7.85 13.78
N PHE A 6 0.14 7.27 13.69
CA PHE A 6 -1.13 7.95 14.02
C PHE A 6 -1.48 7.90 15.52
N ASN A 7 -0.63 7.31 16.37
CA ASN A 7 -0.84 7.17 17.81
C ASN A 7 -2.20 6.54 18.18
N LEU A 8 -2.68 5.61 17.36
CA LEU A 8 -3.94 4.90 17.60
C LEU A 8 -3.70 3.70 18.51
N LYS A 9 -4.66 3.43 19.42
CA LYS A 9 -4.68 2.19 20.19
C LYS A 9 -5.28 1.09 19.32
N PHE A 10 -4.49 0.07 19.02
CA PHE A 10 -4.93 -1.09 18.24
C PHE A 10 -4.25 -2.36 18.73
N ASP A 11 -4.91 -3.49 18.53
CA ASP A 11 -4.31 -4.80 18.72
C ASP A 11 -3.45 -5.18 17.52
N PHE A 12 -2.14 -5.26 17.73
CA PHE A 12 -1.16 -5.56 16.68
C PHE A 12 -1.49 -6.86 15.94
N SER A 13 -1.90 -7.90 16.68
CA SER A 13 -2.27 -9.19 16.11
C SER A 13 -3.46 -9.10 15.16
N GLN A 14 -4.50 -8.33 15.53
CA GLN A 14 -5.69 -8.17 14.68
C GLN A 14 -5.36 -7.43 13.39
N VAL A 15 -4.63 -6.32 13.50
CA VAL A 15 -4.16 -5.54 12.35
C VAL A 15 -3.32 -6.39 11.40
N LEU A 16 -2.43 -7.21 11.94
CA LEU A 16 -1.56 -8.07 11.15
C LEU A 16 -2.37 -9.14 10.39
N ILE A 17 -3.35 -9.76 11.04
CA ILE A 17 -4.26 -10.72 10.38
C ILE A 17 -5.04 -10.04 9.25
N THR A 18 -5.61 -8.85 9.52
CA THR A 18 -6.34 -8.08 8.49
C THR A 18 -5.44 -7.71 7.31
N GLN A 19 -4.19 -7.32 7.58
CA GLN A 19 -3.21 -7.01 6.53
C GLN A 19 -2.88 -8.25 5.68
N ILE A 20 -2.72 -9.41 6.31
CA ILE A 20 -2.45 -10.68 5.61
C ILE A 20 -3.63 -11.04 4.72
N ILE A 21 -4.87 -11.03 5.26
CA ILE A 21 -6.09 -11.33 4.50
C ILE A 21 -6.21 -10.38 3.30
N PHE A 22 -5.95 -9.09 3.50
CA PHE A 22 -5.98 -8.12 2.41
C PHE A 22 -4.99 -8.47 1.28
N TYR A 23 -3.74 -8.79 1.62
CA TYR A 23 -2.75 -9.22 0.63
C TYR A 23 -3.07 -10.54 -0.05
N PHE A 24 -3.82 -11.44 0.60
CA PHE A 24 -4.33 -12.65 -0.03
C PHE A 24 -5.43 -12.36 -1.06
N ILE A 25 -6.30 -11.40 -0.79
CA ILE A 25 -7.42 -11.05 -1.68
C ILE A 25 -6.95 -10.20 -2.86
N LEU A 26 -5.96 -9.33 -2.63
CA LEU A 26 -5.49 -8.35 -3.61
C LEU A 26 -5.14 -8.93 -5.00
N PRO A 27 -4.47 -10.10 -5.13
CA PRO A 27 -4.17 -10.71 -6.42
C PRO A 27 -5.39 -11.22 -7.20
N PHE A 28 -6.51 -11.47 -6.52
CA PHE A 28 -7.76 -11.93 -7.15
C PHE A 28 -8.58 -10.78 -7.74
N MET A 29 -8.17 -9.53 -7.52
CA MET A 29 -8.89 -8.36 -8.03
C MET A 29 -8.53 -8.14 -9.51
N PRO A 30 -9.52 -8.08 -10.42
CA PRO A 30 -9.28 -8.04 -11.87
C PRO A 30 -8.76 -6.69 -12.39
N THR A 31 -8.60 -5.69 -11.53
CA THR A 31 -8.17 -4.35 -11.91
C THR A 31 -6.65 -4.32 -12.12
N PRO A 32 -6.13 -4.11 -13.34
CA PRO A 32 -4.70 -3.93 -13.57
C PRO A 32 -4.21 -2.69 -12.79
N GLY A 33 -3.16 -2.84 -11.98
CA GLY A 33 -2.66 -1.81 -11.06
C GLY A 33 -3.44 -1.68 -9.74
N GLY A 34 -4.60 -2.34 -9.62
CA GLY A 34 -5.32 -2.53 -8.37
C GLY A 34 -5.93 -1.28 -7.71
N SER A 35 -5.88 -0.08 -8.31
CA SER A 35 -6.10 1.18 -7.57
C SER A 35 -7.46 1.24 -6.87
N GLY A 36 -8.57 1.20 -7.61
CA GLY A 36 -9.91 1.40 -7.05
C GLY A 36 -10.34 0.32 -6.07
N THR A 37 -10.25 -0.96 -6.46
CA THR A 37 -10.72 -2.06 -5.59
C THR A 37 -9.82 -2.26 -4.38
N ALA A 38 -8.52 -1.99 -4.49
CA ALA A 38 -7.63 -2.08 -3.33
C ALA A 38 -7.78 -0.88 -2.39
N GLU A 39 -8.03 0.33 -2.89
CA GLU A 39 -8.28 1.50 -2.03
C GLU A 39 -9.56 1.30 -1.22
N VAL A 40 -10.65 0.89 -1.89
CA VAL A 40 -11.93 0.60 -1.22
C VAL A 40 -11.83 -0.65 -0.34
N GLY A 41 -11.15 -1.70 -0.79
CA GLY A 41 -10.96 -2.92 -0.03
C GLY A 41 -10.13 -2.70 1.23
N PHE A 42 -9.05 -1.92 1.12
CA PHE A 42 -8.21 -1.56 2.26
C PHE A 42 -8.96 -0.64 3.23
N ALA A 43 -9.65 0.37 2.71
CA ALA A 43 -10.51 1.25 3.50
C ALA A 43 -11.57 0.46 4.28
N THR A 44 -12.24 -0.49 3.64
CA THR A 44 -13.30 -1.28 4.27
C THR A 44 -12.75 -2.14 5.42
N LEU A 45 -11.65 -2.85 5.18
CA LEU A 45 -11.04 -3.73 6.19
C LEU A 45 -10.44 -2.95 7.37
N PHE A 46 -9.89 -1.76 7.13
CA PHE A 46 -9.26 -0.95 8.17
C PHE A 46 -10.20 0.06 8.85
N SER A 47 -11.44 0.20 8.38
CA SER A 47 -12.47 1.05 8.99
C SER A 47 -12.80 0.70 10.44
N PHE A 48 -12.59 -0.55 10.82
CA PHE A 48 -12.77 -1.02 12.19
C PHE A 48 -11.67 -0.55 13.15
N PHE A 49 -10.49 -0.19 12.64
CA PHE A 49 -9.32 0.16 13.46
C PHE A 49 -8.98 1.65 13.40
N ILE A 50 -9.44 2.35 12.36
CA ILE A 50 -9.04 3.73 12.07
C ILE A 50 -10.28 4.62 11.99
N PRO A 51 -10.29 5.78 12.67
CA PRO A 51 -11.36 6.75 12.54
C PRO A 51 -11.58 7.18 11.08
N TYR A 52 -12.84 7.32 10.65
CA TYR A 52 -13.21 7.65 9.27
C TYR A 52 -12.48 8.88 8.69
N HIS A 53 -12.19 9.89 9.52
CA HIS A 53 -11.49 11.11 9.10
C HIS A 53 -10.00 10.88 8.77
N LEU A 54 -9.35 9.87 9.36
CA LEU A 54 -7.96 9.49 9.07
C LEU A 54 -7.85 8.38 8.03
N LEU A 55 -8.94 7.68 7.77
CA LEU A 55 -8.95 6.49 6.96
C LEU A 55 -8.51 6.74 5.51
N GLY A 56 -9.03 7.82 4.89
CA GLY A 56 -8.61 8.20 3.53
C GLY A 56 -7.13 8.55 3.46
N LEU A 57 -6.64 9.33 4.43
CA LEU A 57 -5.22 9.68 4.52
C LEU A 57 -4.34 8.43 4.71
N PHE A 58 -4.78 7.50 5.55
CA PHE A 58 -4.08 6.25 5.81
C PHE A 58 -3.94 5.40 4.53
N VAL A 59 -5.01 5.23 3.76
CA VAL A 59 -5.00 4.50 2.48
C VAL A 59 -4.01 5.14 1.50
N VAL A 60 -4.04 6.46 1.37
CA VAL A 60 -3.14 7.21 0.45
C VAL A 60 -1.68 7.07 0.86
N VAL A 61 -1.36 7.25 2.15
CA VAL A 61 0.01 7.12 2.66
C VAL A 61 0.51 5.68 2.50
N TRP A 62 -0.34 4.69 2.79
CA TRP A 62 -0.03 3.29 2.57
C TRP A 62 0.28 3.00 1.09
N ARG A 63 -0.56 3.49 0.17
CA ARG A 63 -0.35 3.38 -1.28
C ARG A 63 0.95 4.03 -1.73
N PHE A 64 1.27 5.20 -1.19
CA PHE A 64 2.51 5.91 -1.48
C PHE A 64 3.75 5.10 -1.13
N ILE A 65 3.79 4.55 0.07
CA ILE A 65 4.95 3.83 0.57
C ILE A 65 5.08 2.46 -0.10
N VAL A 66 3.98 1.71 -0.23
CA VAL A 66 4.07 0.32 -0.71
C VAL A 66 4.15 0.26 -2.23
N PHE A 67 3.41 1.11 -2.95
CA PHE A 67 3.31 1.01 -4.40
C PHE A 67 4.17 2.06 -5.11
N TYR A 68 3.91 3.35 -4.87
CA TYR A 68 4.57 4.41 -5.63
C TYR A 68 6.07 4.51 -5.36
N PHE A 69 6.50 4.29 -4.11
CA PHE A 69 7.92 4.29 -3.76
C PHE A 69 8.71 3.14 -4.43
N ASN A 70 8.16 1.92 -4.40
CA ASN A 70 8.77 0.78 -5.09
C ASN A 70 8.81 0.99 -6.60
N LEU A 71 7.74 1.52 -7.19
CA LEU A 71 7.69 1.86 -8.61
C LEU A 71 8.77 2.89 -8.99
N PHE A 72 8.96 3.91 -8.15
CA PHE A 72 9.98 4.94 -8.37
C PHE A 72 11.40 4.36 -8.35
N ILE A 73 11.71 3.50 -7.38
CA ILE A 73 13.01 2.81 -7.30
C ILE A 73 13.23 1.93 -8.53
N GLY A 74 12.22 1.15 -8.92
CA GLY A 74 12.29 0.30 -10.11
C GLY A 74 12.53 1.11 -11.39
N ALA A 75 11.83 2.23 -11.55
CA ALA A 75 12.02 3.14 -12.67
C ALA A 75 13.44 3.74 -12.68
N PHE A 76 13.95 4.16 -11.53
CA PHE A 76 15.30 4.73 -11.43
C PHE A 76 16.38 3.71 -11.84
N ILE A 77 16.28 2.48 -11.35
CA ILE A 77 17.21 1.39 -11.69
C ILE A 77 17.14 1.08 -13.18
N LEU A 78 15.93 0.98 -13.74
CA LEU A 78 15.72 0.69 -15.16
C LEU A 78 16.32 1.79 -16.06
N LEU A 79 16.09 3.06 -15.72
CA LEU A 79 16.68 4.19 -16.45
C LEU A 79 18.21 4.20 -16.37
N TRP A 80 18.77 3.85 -15.21
CA TRP A 80 20.21 3.74 -15.04
C TRP A 80 20.80 2.61 -15.91
N GLU A 81 20.17 1.44 -15.93
CA GLU A 81 20.64 0.31 -16.74
C GLU A 81 20.54 0.62 -18.24
N ILE A 82 19.44 1.22 -18.70
CA ILE A 82 19.29 1.65 -20.10
C ILE A 82 20.38 2.65 -20.48
N LYS A 83 20.67 3.63 -19.61
CA LYS A 83 21.74 4.61 -19.85
C LYS A 83 23.11 3.93 -19.94
N LYS A 84 23.38 2.94 -19.10
CA LYS A 84 24.62 2.15 -19.10
C LYS A 84 24.78 1.31 -20.37
N LEU A 85 23.70 0.67 -20.83
CA LEU A 85 23.69 -0.10 -22.08
C LEU A 85 23.89 0.77 -23.32
N LYS A 86 23.37 2.00 -23.33
CA LYS A 86 23.53 2.95 -24.44
C LYS A 86 24.94 3.57 -24.53
N ILE A 87 25.73 3.48 -23.46
CA ILE A 87 27.11 3.99 -23.38
C ILE A 87 28.14 2.92 -23.81
N LYS A 88 27.72 1.65 -23.90
CA LYS A 88 28.55 0.53 -24.37
C LYS A 88 28.39 0.32 -25.87
#